data_AF-A0A9W8WGG5-F1
#
_entry.id   AF-A0A9W8WGG5-F1
#
_cell.length_a   1.000
_cell.length_b   1.000
_cell.length_c   1.000
_cell.angle_alpha   90.00
_cell.angle_beta   90.00
_cell.angle_gamma   90.00
#
_symmetry.space_group_name_H-M   'P 1'
#
loop_
_entity.id
_entity.type
_entity.pdbx_description
1 polymer ?
#
loop_
_entity_poly.entity_id
_entity_poly.type
_entity_poly.pdbx_seq_one_letter_code
_entity_poly.pdbx_strand_id
1 'polypeptide(L)'
;MFPAVFAAIVDAALRTFATWRLQNGTRIGVIEQLVGSYSVAEAIVTQVRLKTFNVLGMAILLLWCLSPLGSQAALRAISPDKAFHNSIGNLTVLAHPRRMLVPPAVATIISAQLLQGRSQDLWGNIRVPMIERLTENASDTNWVHVSRIKDLDYSALVGIPVVSLPSKENHSFTFSASYVNPDIPPSSDGTNSNMTMIQPEHTLRVSLTQPCWNDIEGLSEKFLSGRNRTARVFVWGSRTSGQKTHSYAECHLYTTYVDVKMHCQGTSCSPSSVRRSPKLPRHGNWTVLDIRYNFHNPEGFMNIFASMFLGSNHSGGQTPTVVYLADPFSALLAKNKTEPASLPHATLETRLSHLINSQLLLSIHPGDVAGGFTKENANNLPISLVKMDTIVRCNTIWLVIVLASSAVLFGVALAAMVVRFKTMVPDVLGSLALGMLDNRCDGIKHSSFMAGDEKMAKMQDVKVMLGDVEPHAEIGRIALTVPMEDVVVGKVQRDKFYR
;
A
#
# COMPACT_ATOMS: atom_id res chain seq x y z
N MET A 1 18.65 -3.57 20.16
CA MET A 1 19.98 -3.23 20.69
C MET A 1 19.92 -2.49 22.02
N PHE A 2 19.15 -1.40 22.13
CA PHE A 2 19.11 -0.55 23.34
C PHE A 2 18.87 -1.32 24.67
N PRO A 3 17.85 -2.20 24.82
CA PRO A 3 17.62 -2.91 26.10
C PRO A 3 18.76 -3.81 26.55
N ALA A 4 19.44 -4.47 25.60
CA ALA A 4 20.50 -5.42 25.91
C ALA A 4 21.74 -4.69 26.45
N VAL A 5 22.15 -3.60 25.78
CA VAL A 5 23.27 -2.76 26.23
C VAL A 5 22.94 -2.09 27.56
N PHE A 6 21.70 -1.60 27.71
CA PHE A 6 21.22 -1.01 28.97
C PHE A 6 21.37 -2.00 30.14
N ALA A 7 20.82 -3.21 29.99
CA ALA A 7 20.84 -4.21 31.06
C ALA A 7 22.27 -4.59 31.47
N ALA A 8 23.16 -4.80 30.49
CA ALA A 8 24.56 -5.13 30.75
C ALA A 8 25.30 -4.04 31.54
N ILE A 9 25.10 -2.77 31.17
CA ILE A 9 25.75 -1.63 31.85
C ILE A 9 25.18 -1.44 33.25
N VAL A 10 23.86 -1.49 33.41
CA VAL A 10 23.21 -1.25 34.71
C VAL A 10 23.50 -2.37 35.70
N ASP A 11 23.45 -3.65 35.28
CA ASP A 11 23.84 -4.78 36.16
C ASP A 11 25.29 -4.66 36.64
N ALA A 12 26.24 -4.43 35.72
CA ALA A 12 27.64 -4.23 36.06
C ALA A 12 27.85 -3.03 37.00
N ALA A 13 27.12 -1.94 36.77
CA ALA A 13 27.17 -0.75 37.62
C ALA A 13 26.63 -1.05 39.03
N LEU A 14 25.47 -1.69 39.15
CA LEU A 14 24.85 -2.02 40.44
C LEU A 14 25.74 -2.94 41.28
N ARG A 15 26.37 -3.96 40.67
CA ARG A 15 27.37 -4.82 41.33
C ARG A 15 28.57 -4.02 41.83
N THR A 16 29.10 -3.14 40.98
CA THR A 16 30.23 -2.27 41.35
C THR A 16 29.88 -1.36 42.53
N PHE A 17 28.68 -0.77 42.54
CA PHE A 17 28.19 0.04 43.66
C PHE A 17 27.98 -0.79 44.92
N ALA A 18 27.46 -2.02 44.80
CA ALA A 18 27.29 -2.94 45.92
C ALA A 18 28.62 -3.31 46.57
N THR A 19 29.63 -3.68 45.77
CA THR A 19 30.98 -4.01 46.25
C THR A 19 31.64 -2.81 46.95
N TRP A 20 31.50 -1.61 46.39
CA TRP A 20 32.00 -0.38 47.02
C TRP A 20 31.30 -0.03 48.34
N ARG A 21 29.98 -0.24 48.42
CA ARG A 21 29.23 -0.07 49.68
C ARG A 21 29.63 -1.11 50.71
N LEU A 22 29.84 -2.35 50.29
CA LEU A 22 30.29 -3.45 51.13
C LEU A 22 31.70 -3.20 51.69
N GLN A 23 32.63 -2.65 50.90
CA GLN A 23 33.96 -2.25 51.38
C GLN A 23 33.91 -1.20 52.50
N ASN A 24 32.94 -0.28 52.48
CA ASN A 24 32.82 0.78 53.48
C ASN A 24 31.95 0.39 54.70
N GLY A 25 31.38 -0.83 54.69
CA GLY A 25 30.44 -1.31 55.70
C GLY A 25 29.03 -0.77 55.48
N THR A 26 28.10 -1.64 55.07
CA THR A 26 26.71 -1.28 54.75
C THR A 26 25.74 -2.30 55.32
N ARG A 27 24.45 -1.99 55.31
CA ARG A 27 23.39 -2.94 55.67
C ARG A 27 23.20 -3.99 54.57
N ILE A 28 22.92 -5.23 54.96
CA ILE A 28 22.65 -6.35 54.05
C ILE A 28 21.51 -6.00 53.08
N GLY A 29 20.44 -5.36 53.56
CA GLY A 29 19.32 -4.97 52.70
C GLY A 29 19.70 -4.05 51.54
N VAL A 30 20.69 -3.17 51.74
CA VAL A 30 21.19 -2.27 50.68
C VAL A 30 21.95 -3.05 49.61
N ILE A 31 22.73 -4.06 50.00
CA ILE A 31 23.46 -4.91 49.07
C ILE A 31 22.47 -5.75 48.27
N GLU A 32 21.48 -6.35 48.93
CA GLU A 32 20.47 -7.18 48.28
C GLU A 32 19.62 -6.37 47.30
N GLN A 33 19.27 -5.12 47.64
CA GLN A 33 18.58 -4.22 46.71
C GLN A 33 19.42 -3.93 45.46
N LEU A 34 20.74 -3.81 45.57
CA LEU A 34 21.62 -3.51 44.42
C LEU A 34 21.91 -4.77 43.58
N VAL A 35 22.32 -5.87 44.22
CA VAL A 35 22.71 -7.13 43.55
C VAL A 35 21.49 -7.87 43.00
N GLY A 36 20.38 -7.85 43.72
CA GLY A 36 19.14 -8.50 43.28
C GLY A 36 18.45 -7.77 42.12
N SER A 37 18.73 -6.48 41.90
CA SER A 37 18.06 -5.68 40.86
C SER A 37 18.75 -5.74 39.49
N TYR A 38 19.12 -6.94 39.01
CA TYR A 38 19.87 -7.13 37.76
C TYR A 38 18.99 -7.14 36.49
N SER A 39 17.67 -7.10 36.64
CA SER A 39 16.70 -6.95 35.53
C SER A 39 15.50 -6.12 35.97
N VAL A 40 14.66 -5.67 35.03
CA VAL A 40 13.42 -4.92 35.36
C VAL A 40 12.51 -5.73 36.28
N ALA A 41 12.31 -7.02 35.98
CA ALA A 41 11.42 -7.88 36.77
C ALA A 41 11.99 -8.09 38.18
N GLU A 42 13.28 -8.35 38.28
CA GLU A 42 13.94 -8.60 39.56
C GLU A 42 14.09 -7.32 40.39
N ALA A 43 14.26 -6.17 39.76
CA ALA A 43 14.20 -4.87 40.43
C ALA A 43 12.83 -4.61 41.07
N ILE A 44 11.73 -5.11 40.49
CA ILE A 44 10.40 -5.02 41.12
C ILE A 44 10.26 -6.05 42.24
N VAL A 45 10.62 -7.31 41.96
CA VAL A 45 10.48 -8.43 42.90
C VAL A 45 11.30 -8.20 44.17
N THR A 46 12.54 -7.72 44.05
CA THR A 46 13.42 -7.45 45.20
C THR A 46 12.87 -6.37 46.13
N GLN A 47 12.30 -5.30 45.59
CA GLN A 47 11.70 -4.23 46.40
C GLN A 47 10.45 -4.73 47.14
N VAL A 48 9.65 -5.58 46.50
CA VAL A 48 8.47 -6.21 47.13
C VAL A 48 8.89 -7.22 48.21
N ARG A 49 9.89 -8.08 47.93
CA ARG A 49 10.35 -9.12 48.86
C ARG A 49 10.99 -8.54 50.12
N LEU A 50 11.84 -7.53 49.96
CA LEU A 50 12.51 -6.87 51.09
C LEU A 50 11.57 -5.90 51.83
N LYS A 51 10.36 -5.63 51.31
CA LYS A 51 9.39 -4.66 51.87
C LYS A 51 10.00 -3.29 52.18
N THR A 52 11.02 -2.89 51.44
CA THR A 52 11.82 -1.68 51.69
C THR A 52 11.66 -0.68 50.57
N PHE A 53 10.55 0.07 50.59
CA PHE A 53 10.32 1.23 49.73
C PHE A 53 11.14 2.44 50.21
N ASN A 54 12.46 2.34 50.11
CA ASN A 54 13.37 3.42 50.40
C ASN A 54 13.71 4.24 49.14
N VAL A 55 14.38 5.38 49.32
CA VAL A 55 14.80 6.26 48.21
C VAL A 55 15.66 5.50 47.18
N LEU A 56 16.50 4.57 47.65
CA LEU A 56 17.34 3.75 46.78
C LEU A 56 16.50 2.83 45.89
N GLY A 57 15.49 2.18 46.44
CA GLY A 57 14.57 1.31 45.71
C GLY A 57 13.77 2.05 44.65
N MET A 58 13.25 3.23 44.97
CA MET A 58 12.59 4.09 43.99
C MET A 58 13.55 4.53 42.88
N ALA A 59 14.80 4.87 43.21
CA ALA A 59 15.81 5.25 42.22
C ALA A 59 16.15 4.09 41.27
N ILE A 60 16.28 2.86 41.80
CA ILE A 60 16.51 1.65 41.01
C ILE A 60 15.33 1.36 40.07
N LEU A 61 14.09 1.45 40.57
CA LEU A 61 12.90 1.24 39.74
C LEU A 61 12.81 2.27 38.60
N LEU A 62 13.02 3.56 38.91
CA LEU A 62 13.03 4.63 37.90
C LEU A 62 14.14 4.41 36.86
N LEU A 63 15.32 3.97 37.29
CA LEU A 63 16.40 3.62 36.39
C LEU A 63 15.97 2.49 35.44
N TRP A 64 15.40 1.40 35.97
CA TRP A 64 14.95 0.27 35.15
C TRP A 64 13.77 0.58 34.23
N CYS A 65 12.93 1.58 34.54
CA CYS A 65 11.91 2.09 33.63
C CYS A 65 12.48 2.72 32.35
N LEU A 66 13.74 3.15 32.35
CA LEU A 66 14.39 3.71 31.15
C LEU A 66 14.67 2.65 30.07
N SER A 67 14.77 1.37 30.43
CA SER A 67 14.99 0.27 29.48
C SER A 67 13.83 0.10 28.48
N PRO A 68 12.57 -0.13 28.92
CA PRO A 68 11.44 -0.22 28.00
C PRO A 68 11.15 1.12 27.30
N LEU A 69 11.34 2.24 28.01
CA LEU A 69 11.05 3.57 27.48
C LEU A 69 12.01 3.97 26.34
N GLY A 70 13.32 3.82 26.54
CA GLY A 70 14.33 4.13 25.52
C GLY A 70 14.24 3.22 24.30
N SER A 71 13.86 1.95 24.49
CA SER A 71 13.62 1.01 23.39
C SER A 71 12.45 1.42 22.50
N GLN A 72 11.31 1.74 23.10
CA GLN A 72 10.13 2.21 22.36
C GLN A 72 10.39 3.56 21.70
N ALA A 73 11.12 4.43 22.38
CA ALA A 73 11.50 5.72 21.84
C ALA A 73 12.42 5.60 20.61
N ALA A 74 13.37 4.65 20.60
CA ALA A 74 14.27 4.44 19.46
C ALA A 74 13.53 4.00 18.19
N LEU A 75 12.48 3.18 18.33
CA LEU A 75 11.65 2.74 17.21
C LEU A 75 10.73 3.85 16.68
N ARG A 76 10.29 4.75 17.57
CA ARG A 76 9.33 5.82 17.23
C ARG A 76 9.98 7.14 16.89
N ALA A 77 11.29 7.27 17.11
CA ALA A 77 12.04 8.47 16.76
C ALA A 77 12.08 8.68 15.24
N ILE A 78 12.09 7.60 14.44
CA ILE A 78 12.21 7.66 12.99
C ILE A 78 11.08 6.83 12.37
N SER A 79 10.19 7.48 11.61
CA SER A 79 9.12 6.80 10.87
C SER A 79 9.14 7.20 9.40
N PRO A 80 9.03 6.24 8.46
CA PRO A 80 8.81 6.58 7.05
C PRO A 80 7.41 7.20 6.92
N ASP A 81 7.35 8.40 6.39
CA ASP A 81 6.12 9.12 6.08
C ASP A 81 6.02 9.29 4.55
N LYS A 82 4.81 9.42 4.02
CA LYS A 82 4.59 9.60 2.57
C LYS A 82 4.34 11.08 2.30
N ALA A 83 5.29 11.74 1.64
CA ALA A 83 5.10 13.07 1.12
C ALA A 83 4.37 12.99 -0.22
N PHE A 84 3.33 13.80 -0.36
CA PHE A 84 2.60 13.98 -1.61
C PHE A 84 2.98 15.34 -2.19
N HIS A 85 3.75 15.32 -3.28
CA HIS A 85 4.07 16.54 -4.01
C HIS A 85 3.11 16.70 -5.19
N ASN A 86 2.28 17.74 -5.12
CA ASN A 86 1.45 18.16 -6.24
C ASN A 86 2.34 18.89 -7.25
N SER A 87 2.55 18.27 -8.40
CA SER A 87 3.23 18.87 -9.54
C SER A 87 2.23 19.03 -10.69
N ILE A 88 2.30 20.16 -11.39
CA ILE A 88 1.55 20.33 -12.64
C ILE A 88 2.43 19.72 -13.73
N GLY A 89 2.03 18.56 -14.24
CA GLY A 89 2.69 17.87 -15.34
C GLY A 89 1.86 17.99 -16.60
N ASN A 90 2.50 18.23 -17.75
CA ASN A 90 1.80 18.14 -19.02
C ASN A 90 1.75 16.68 -19.45
N LEU A 91 0.56 16.08 -19.40
CA LEU A 91 0.32 14.77 -19.98
C LEU A 91 -0.12 14.95 -21.43
N THR A 92 0.50 14.18 -22.29
CA THR A 92 0.25 14.21 -23.73
C THR A 92 -0.80 13.16 -24.07
N VAL A 93 -1.92 13.58 -24.67
CA VAL A 93 -3.04 12.71 -25.04
C VAL A 93 -3.38 12.91 -26.52
N LEU A 94 -3.81 11.83 -27.16
CA LEU A 94 -4.20 11.81 -28.56
C LEU A 94 -5.44 12.68 -28.83
N ALA A 95 -5.48 13.39 -29.97
CA ALA A 95 -6.67 14.15 -30.39
C ALA A 95 -6.96 14.05 -31.90
N HIS A 96 -8.24 13.85 -32.21
CA HIS A 96 -8.94 13.89 -33.51
C HIS A 96 -8.71 12.74 -34.52
N PRO A 97 -9.79 12.19 -35.11
CA PRO A 97 -9.70 10.99 -35.92
C PRO A 97 -9.35 11.15 -37.39
N ARG A 98 -8.40 10.32 -37.86
CA ARG A 98 -8.02 10.14 -39.26
C ARG A 98 -7.59 8.69 -39.55
N ARG A 99 -8.37 8.08 -40.46
CA ARG A 99 -8.15 6.83 -41.22
C ARG A 99 -7.83 5.60 -40.37
N MET A 100 -8.71 4.62 -40.48
CA MET A 100 -8.55 3.35 -39.81
C MET A 100 -7.65 2.39 -40.59
N LEU A 101 -6.75 1.72 -39.86
CA LEU A 101 -6.02 0.54 -40.32
C LEU A 101 -6.70 -0.68 -39.70
N VAL A 102 -7.13 -1.64 -40.53
CA VAL A 102 -7.79 -2.89 -40.09
C VAL A 102 -6.89 -3.78 -39.19
N PRO A 103 -5.58 -3.97 -39.46
CA PRO A 103 -4.73 -4.88 -38.67
C PRO A 103 -4.69 -4.66 -37.13
N PRO A 104 -4.55 -3.43 -36.59
CA PRO A 104 -4.62 -3.22 -35.14
C PRO A 104 -5.94 -3.65 -34.50
N ALA A 105 -7.07 -3.41 -35.17
CA ALA A 105 -8.38 -3.83 -34.67
C ALA A 105 -8.48 -5.36 -34.61
N VAL A 106 -8.01 -6.03 -35.66
CA VAL A 106 -7.90 -7.50 -35.71
C VAL A 106 -7.01 -8.03 -34.57
N ALA A 107 -5.83 -7.42 -34.35
CA ALA A 107 -4.90 -7.83 -33.30
C ALA A 107 -5.52 -7.73 -31.90
N THR A 108 -6.33 -6.70 -31.64
CA THR A 108 -6.97 -6.50 -30.31
C THR A 108 -8.03 -7.54 -29.99
N ILE A 109 -8.84 -7.93 -30.98
CA ILE A 109 -9.88 -8.95 -30.82
C ILE A 109 -9.25 -10.33 -30.64
N ILE A 110 -8.22 -10.65 -31.42
CA ILE A 110 -7.48 -11.92 -31.29
C ILE A 110 -6.75 -12.00 -29.95
N SER A 111 -6.26 -10.88 -29.44
CA SER A 111 -5.54 -10.80 -28.16
C SER A 111 -6.46 -10.63 -26.94
N ALA A 112 -7.78 -10.72 -27.10
CA ALA A 112 -8.73 -10.46 -26.02
C ALA A 112 -8.46 -11.31 -24.76
N GLN A 113 -8.03 -12.56 -24.93
CA GLN A 113 -7.63 -13.43 -23.83
C GLN A 113 -6.42 -12.88 -23.05
N LEU A 114 -5.45 -12.28 -23.74
CA LEU A 114 -4.29 -11.65 -23.10
C LEU A 114 -4.65 -10.37 -22.34
N LEU A 115 -5.81 -9.78 -22.62
CA LEU A 115 -6.28 -8.54 -21.99
C LEU A 115 -7.15 -8.79 -20.76
N GLN A 116 -7.47 -10.05 -20.45
CA GLN A 116 -8.24 -10.40 -19.27
C GLN A 116 -7.49 -9.98 -18.00
N GLY A 117 -8.15 -9.19 -17.15
CA GLY A 117 -7.57 -8.69 -15.90
C GLY A 117 -6.47 -7.64 -16.05
N ARG A 118 -6.14 -7.19 -17.28
CA ARG A 118 -5.12 -6.16 -17.50
C ARG A 118 -5.71 -4.76 -17.56
N SER A 119 -5.11 -3.83 -16.82
CA SER A 119 -5.42 -2.40 -16.85
C SER A 119 -4.81 -1.63 -18.02
N GLN A 120 -3.90 -2.27 -18.75
CA GLN A 120 -3.28 -1.73 -19.96
C GLN A 120 -3.53 -2.66 -21.14
N ASP A 121 -3.63 -2.10 -22.34
CA ASP A 121 -3.84 -2.87 -23.56
C ASP A 121 -2.55 -3.56 -24.07
N LEU A 122 -2.61 -4.14 -25.28
CA LEU A 122 -1.49 -4.84 -25.91
C LEU A 122 -0.27 -3.92 -26.12
N TRP A 123 -0.50 -2.62 -26.30
CA TRP A 123 0.54 -1.63 -26.57
C TRP A 123 0.93 -0.82 -25.32
N GLY A 124 0.42 -1.19 -24.14
CA GLY A 124 0.73 -0.52 -22.88
C GLY A 124 -0.12 0.74 -22.62
N ASN A 125 -1.13 1.01 -23.43
CA ASN A 125 -2.03 2.14 -23.24
C ASN A 125 -2.98 1.89 -22.07
N ILE A 126 -3.35 2.95 -21.35
CA ILE A 126 -4.21 2.82 -20.17
C ILE A 126 -5.68 2.59 -20.55
N ARG A 127 -6.33 1.61 -19.93
CA ARG A 127 -7.74 1.29 -20.20
C ARG A 127 -8.66 2.01 -19.21
N VAL A 128 -9.84 2.40 -19.69
CA VAL A 128 -10.85 3.12 -18.90
C VAL A 128 -11.86 2.12 -18.32
N PRO A 129 -12.04 2.05 -17.00
CA PRO A 129 -13.04 1.19 -16.39
C PRO A 129 -14.47 1.58 -16.79
N MET A 130 -15.35 0.60 -16.97
CA MET A 130 -16.76 0.81 -17.29
C MET A 130 -17.54 1.04 -15.99
N ILE A 131 -18.04 2.26 -15.78
CA ILE A 131 -18.68 2.65 -14.52
C ILE A 131 -20.09 2.08 -14.33
N GLU A 132 -20.76 1.70 -15.42
CA GLU A 132 -22.10 1.13 -15.44
C GLU A 132 -22.16 -0.22 -14.71
N ARG A 133 -21.04 -0.95 -14.62
CA ARG A 133 -20.94 -2.21 -13.86
C ARG A 133 -20.60 -2.01 -12.38
N LEU A 134 -20.31 -0.77 -11.98
CA LEU A 134 -19.90 -0.42 -10.63
C LEU A 134 -20.97 0.34 -9.84
N THR A 135 -21.85 1.05 -10.55
CA THR A 135 -22.88 1.90 -9.94
C THR A 135 -24.18 1.81 -10.71
N GLU A 136 -25.27 1.50 -10.01
CA GLU A 136 -26.62 1.44 -10.60
C GLU A 136 -27.20 2.85 -10.83
N ASN A 137 -26.89 3.81 -9.95
CA ASN A 137 -27.40 5.18 -10.06
C ASN A 137 -26.60 6.02 -11.06
N ALA A 138 -27.21 6.31 -12.21
CA ALA A 138 -26.61 7.12 -13.28
C ALA A 138 -26.28 8.57 -12.89
N SER A 139 -26.88 9.09 -11.82
CA SER A 139 -26.64 10.44 -11.27
C SER A 139 -25.52 10.50 -10.23
N ASP A 140 -25.00 9.36 -9.78
CA ASP A 140 -23.93 9.32 -8.79
C ASP A 140 -22.60 9.77 -9.40
N THR A 141 -21.99 10.77 -8.77
CA THR A 141 -20.70 11.37 -9.15
C THR A 141 -19.62 11.14 -8.10
N ASN A 142 -19.88 10.29 -7.10
CA ASN A 142 -18.91 9.93 -6.07
C ASN A 142 -17.80 9.04 -6.62
N TRP A 143 -16.62 9.10 -5.97
CA TRP A 143 -15.49 8.25 -6.30
C TRP A 143 -15.72 6.80 -5.85
N VAL A 144 -15.65 5.89 -6.81
CA VAL A 144 -15.68 4.45 -6.57
C VAL A 144 -14.25 3.92 -6.57
N HIS A 145 -13.83 3.27 -5.49
CA HIS A 145 -12.51 2.64 -5.41
C HIS A 145 -12.51 1.29 -6.12
N VAL A 146 -11.66 1.13 -7.14
CA VAL A 146 -11.62 -0.07 -7.99
C VAL A 146 -10.35 -0.90 -7.83
N SER A 147 -9.36 -0.43 -7.04
CA SER A 147 -8.09 -1.13 -6.83
C SER A 147 -8.21 -2.56 -6.25
N ARG A 148 -9.35 -2.90 -5.63
CA ARG A 148 -9.57 -4.20 -4.99
C ARG A 148 -10.43 -5.15 -5.82
N ILE A 149 -10.97 -4.69 -6.95
CA ILE A 149 -11.85 -5.47 -7.82
C ILE A 149 -10.97 -6.31 -8.74
N LYS A 150 -11.08 -7.64 -8.66
CA LYS A 150 -10.26 -8.58 -9.45
C LYS A 150 -10.67 -8.58 -10.92
N ASP A 151 -11.98 -8.65 -11.19
CA ASP A 151 -12.55 -8.71 -12.53
C ASP A 151 -13.21 -7.37 -12.87
N LEU A 152 -12.37 -6.37 -13.15
CA LEU A 152 -12.84 -5.04 -13.54
C LEU A 152 -13.15 -5.01 -15.04
N ASP A 153 -14.39 -4.68 -15.39
CA ASP A 153 -14.79 -4.45 -16.79
C ASP A 153 -14.31 -3.08 -17.27
N TYR A 154 -13.88 -3.02 -18.53
CA TYR A 154 -13.37 -1.83 -19.19
C TYR A 154 -14.28 -1.43 -20.35
N SER A 155 -14.28 -0.16 -20.74
CA SER A 155 -15.14 0.29 -21.85
C SER A 155 -14.64 -0.15 -23.24
N ALA A 156 -13.37 -0.55 -23.35
CA ALA A 156 -12.70 -0.90 -24.60
C ALA A 156 -11.60 -1.98 -24.40
N LEU A 157 -11.25 -2.68 -25.49
CA LEU A 157 -10.06 -3.53 -25.55
C LEU A 157 -8.79 -2.69 -25.74
N VAL A 158 -8.93 -1.56 -26.44
CA VAL A 158 -7.85 -0.61 -26.72
C VAL A 158 -7.84 0.49 -25.68
N GLY A 159 -6.65 0.83 -25.18
CA GLY A 159 -6.44 1.89 -24.21
C GLY A 159 -6.17 3.25 -24.85
N ILE A 160 -6.10 4.28 -24.00
CA ILE A 160 -5.72 5.64 -24.39
C ILE A 160 -4.20 5.76 -24.25
N PRO A 161 -3.48 6.11 -25.33
CA PRO A 161 -2.03 6.25 -25.26
C PRO A 161 -1.67 7.46 -24.42
N VAL A 162 -0.71 7.25 -23.50
CA VAL A 162 -0.21 8.26 -22.59
C VAL A 162 1.31 8.20 -22.59
N VAL A 163 1.94 9.32 -22.92
CA VAL A 163 3.41 9.45 -22.89
C VAL A 163 3.86 10.49 -21.87
N SER A 164 5.16 10.52 -21.61
CA SER A 164 5.79 11.37 -20.57
C SER A 164 5.53 10.93 -19.12
N LEU A 165 5.21 9.65 -18.88
CA LEU A 165 5.12 9.09 -17.54
C LEU A 165 6.53 8.93 -16.91
N PRO A 166 6.71 9.30 -15.62
CA PRO A 166 7.93 9.01 -14.88
C PRO A 166 8.26 7.51 -14.88
N SER A 167 9.48 7.13 -15.25
CA SER A 167 9.85 5.72 -15.46
C SER A 167 10.25 4.96 -14.18
N LYS A 168 10.62 5.66 -13.10
CA LYS A 168 11.15 5.05 -11.85
C LYS A 168 10.38 5.38 -10.58
N GLU A 169 9.47 6.36 -10.63
CA GLU A 169 8.79 6.88 -9.45
C GLU A 169 7.34 6.41 -9.39
N ASN A 170 6.85 6.17 -8.18
CA ASN A 170 5.43 5.95 -7.94
C ASN A 170 4.70 7.29 -8.04
N HIS A 171 3.69 7.33 -8.90
CA HIS A 171 2.93 8.54 -9.14
C HIS A 171 1.46 8.22 -9.35
N SER A 172 0.63 9.24 -9.15
CA SER A 172 -0.78 9.17 -9.46
C SER A 172 -1.21 10.41 -10.20
N PHE A 173 -2.14 10.25 -11.12
CA PHE A 173 -2.73 11.36 -11.87
C PHE A 173 -4.21 11.09 -12.11
N THR A 174 -4.94 12.15 -12.40
CA THR A 174 -6.35 12.06 -12.73
C THR A 174 -6.56 12.62 -14.12
N PHE A 175 -7.31 11.89 -14.94
CA PHE A 175 -7.67 12.34 -16.28
C PHE A 175 -9.16 12.11 -16.51
N SER A 176 -9.75 12.93 -17.38
CA SER A 176 -11.14 12.76 -17.82
C SER A 176 -11.16 12.02 -19.15
N ALA A 177 -12.08 11.08 -19.28
CA ALA A 177 -12.29 10.28 -20.48
C ALA A 177 -13.78 10.18 -20.82
N SER A 178 -14.05 9.79 -22.05
CA SER A 178 -15.41 9.51 -22.51
C SER A 178 -15.45 8.30 -23.42
N TYR A 179 -16.50 7.52 -23.34
CA TYR A 179 -16.73 6.35 -24.21
C TYR A 179 -18.21 6.22 -24.55
N VAL A 180 -18.50 5.48 -25.61
CA VAL A 180 -19.87 5.16 -26.03
C VAL A 180 -20.36 3.97 -25.22
N ASN A 181 -21.49 4.14 -24.54
CA ASN A 181 -22.19 3.10 -23.80
C ASN A 181 -23.45 2.68 -24.58
N PRO A 182 -23.47 1.46 -25.16
CA PRO A 182 -24.69 0.88 -25.73
C PRO A 182 -25.58 0.32 -24.61
N ASP A 183 -26.85 0.68 -24.67
CA ASP A 183 -27.90 0.26 -23.71
C ASP A 183 -29.04 -0.40 -24.48
N ILE A 184 -29.47 -1.60 -24.07
CA ILE A 184 -30.54 -2.35 -24.74
C ILE A 184 -31.84 -2.15 -23.95
N PRO A 185 -32.74 -1.24 -24.39
CA PRO A 185 -33.97 -0.99 -23.68
C PRO A 185 -34.94 -2.19 -23.79
N PRO A 186 -35.84 -2.36 -22.80
CA PRO A 186 -36.84 -3.44 -22.80
C PRO A 186 -37.95 -3.25 -23.86
N SER A 187 -38.10 -2.06 -24.46
CA SER A 187 -39.04 -1.77 -25.55
C SER A 187 -38.41 -0.84 -26.59
N SER A 188 -38.62 -1.09 -27.88
CA SER A 188 -38.13 -0.21 -28.95
C SER A 188 -39.05 1.00 -29.10
N ASP A 189 -38.54 2.18 -28.74
CA ASP A 189 -39.23 3.45 -29.03
C ASP A 189 -38.90 3.86 -30.47
N GLY A 190 -39.81 3.54 -31.39
CA GLY A 190 -39.70 3.76 -32.83
C GLY A 190 -39.74 5.24 -33.26
N THR A 191 -38.75 6.04 -32.87
CA THR A 191 -38.68 7.49 -33.16
C THR A 191 -37.64 7.89 -34.20
N ASN A 192 -37.07 6.92 -34.93
CA ASN A 192 -36.04 7.18 -35.94
C ASN A 192 -36.60 7.19 -37.36
N SER A 193 -36.19 8.16 -38.14
CA SER A 193 -36.84 8.53 -39.41
C SER A 193 -36.27 7.80 -40.62
N ASN A 194 -34.95 7.53 -40.62
CA ASN A 194 -34.24 6.73 -41.61
C ASN A 194 -33.08 5.97 -40.94
N MET A 195 -32.68 4.84 -41.52
CA MET A 195 -31.62 3.98 -40.98
C MET A 195 -30.64 3.59 -42.10
N THR A 196 -29.37 3.93 -41.93
CA THR A 196 -28.30 3.45 -42.83
C THR A 196 -27.97 2.02 -42.47
N MET A 197 -27.98 1.13 -43.46
CA MET A 197 -27.69 -0.28 -43.26
C MET A 197 -26.49 -0.69 -44.09
N ILE A 198 -25.51 -1.34 -43.46
CA ILE A 198 -24.35 -1.91 -44.12
C ILE A 198 -24.32 -3.41 -43.83
N GLN A 199 -24.29 -4.19 -44.90
CA GLN A 199 -24.20 -5.64 -44.87
C GLN A 199 -23.13 -6.09 -45.87
N PRO A 200 -21.85 -6.13 -45.47
CA PRO A 200 -20.77 -6.55 -46.36
C PRO A 200 -20.76 -8.07 -46.56
N GLU A 201 -21.42 -8.83 -45.69
CA GLU A 201 -21.46 -10.29 -45.68
C GLU A 201 -22.84 -10.83 -45.27
N HIS A 202 -23.14 -12.10 -45.56
CA HIS A 202 -24.40 -12.73 -45.16
C HIS A 202 -24.54 -12.94 -43.63
N THR A 203 -23.42 -12.94 -42.89
CA THR A 203 -23.34 -13.29 -41.47
C THR A 203 -23.51 -12.11 -40.52
N LEU A 204 -23.25 -10.89 -40.98
CA LEU A 204 -23.27 -9.68 -40.14
C LEU A 204 -23.94 -8.52 -40.88
N ARG A 205 -24.93 -7.92 -40.23
CA ARG A 205 -25.60 -6.70 -40.66
C ARG A 205 -25.56 -5.70 -39.52
N VAL A 206 -25.20 -4.46 -39.84
CA VAL A 206 -25.21 -3.37 -38.86
C VAL A 206 -25.96 -2.19 -39.46
N SER A 207 -26.74 -1.51 -38.62
CA SER A 207 -27.50 -0.35 -39.03
C SER A 207 -27.44 0.74 -37.96
N LEU A 208 -27.42 2.01 -38.38
CA LEU A 208 -27.41 3.15 -37.45
C LEU A 208 -28.43 4.18 -37.91
N THR A 209 -29.17 4.72 -36.96
CA THR A 209 -30.20 5.71 -37.28
C THR A 209 -29.58 7.06 -37.63
N GLN A 210 -30.27 7.76 -38.53
CA GLN A 210 -29.90 9.10 -39.02
C GLN A 210 -30.89 10.14 -38.50
N PRO A 211 -30.42 11.36 -38.19
CA PRO A 211 -31.31 12.48 -37.92
C PRO A 211 -32.11 12.86 -39.18
N CYS A 212 -33.33 13.39 -38.99
CA CYS A 212 -34.17 13.92 -40.07
C CYS A 212 -33.44 15.01 -40.88
N TRP A 213 -33.54 14.94 -42.22
CA TRP A 213 -32.93 15.92 -43.13
C TRP A 213 -33.44 17.36 -42.91
N ASN A 214 -34.71 17.50 -42.49
CA ASN A 214 -35.33 18.81 -42.28
C ASN A 214 -34.96 19.46 -40.93
N ASP A 215 -34.31 18.75 -40.01
CA ASP A 215 -33.95 19.25 -38.66
C ASP A 215 -32.43 19.48 -38.53
N ILE A 216 -31.64 19.44 -39.60
CA ILE A 216 -30.16 19.46 -39.52
C ILE A 216 -29.64 20.77 -38.92
N GLU A 217 -30.14 21.91 -39.39
CA GLU A 217 -29.75 23.22 -38.87
C GLU A 217 -30.14 23.35 -37.39
N GLY A 218 -31.36 22.91 -37.04
CA GLY A 218 -31.82 22.84 -35.65
C GLY A 218 -30.99 21.89 -34.79
N LEU A 219 -30.49 20.79 -35.35
CA LEU A 219 -29.63 19.83 -34.66
C LEU A 219 -28.22 20.40 -34.43
N SER A 220 -27.68 21.15 -35.40
CA SER A 220 -26.42 21.89 -35.26
C SER A 220 -26.53 22.97 -34.17
N GLU A 221 -27.65 23.70 -34.15
CA GLU A 221 -27.93 24.69 -33.10
C GLU A 221 -28.08 24.02 -31.72
N LYS A 222 -28.82 22.90 -31.62
CA LYS A 222 -28.91 22.10 -30.38
C LYS A 222 -27.53 21.63 -29.92
N PHE A 223 -26.68 21.19 -30.84
CA PHE A 223 -25.31 20.75 -30.56
C PHE A 223 -24.45 21.90 -29.99
N LEU A 224 -24.50 23.10 -30.61
CA LEU A 224 -23.76 24.28 -30.16
C LEU A 224 -24.28 24.84 -28.83
N SER A 225 -25.60 24.80 -28.62
CA SER A 225 -26.27 25.28 -27.40
C SER A 225 -26.27 24.27 -26.25
N GLY A 226 -25.73 23.05 -26.46
CA GLY A 226 -25.64 22.02 -25.42
C GLY A 226 -27.00 21.39 -25.04
N ARG A 227 -28.04 21.59 -25.85
CA ARG A 227 -29.36 20.99 -25.64
C ARG A 227 -29.33 19.49 -25.92
N ASN A 228 -30.26 18.75 -25.33
CA ASN A 228 -30.37 17.31 -25.54
C ASN A 228 -30.99 16.96 -26.91
N ARG A 229 -30.92 15.68 -27.26
CA ARG A 229 -31.60 15.09 -28.42
C ARG A 229 -31.96 13.63 -28.12
N THR A 230 -32.69 12.97 -29.01
CA THR A 230 -32.86 11.52 -28.94
C THR A 230 -31.53 10.80 -29.21
N ALA A 231 -31.26 9.74 -28.44
CA ALA A 231 -30.06 8.92 -28.64
C ALA A 231 -30.13 8.21 -30.01
N ARG A 232 -28.96 7.99 -30.63
CA ARG A 232 -28.89 7.18 -31.85
C ARG A 232 -29.13 5.72 -31.51
N VAL A 233 -29.83 5.05 -32.40
CA VAL A 233 -30.10 3.61 -32.28
C VAL A 233 -29.16 2.87 -33.22
N PHE A 234 -28.33 2.02 -32.63
CA PHE A 234 -27.47 1.09 -33.31
C PHE A 234 -28.10 -0.28 -33.30
N VAL A 235 -28.40 -0.79 -34.50
CA VAL A 235 -29.00 -2.09 -34.71
C VAL A 235 -27.91 -3.04 -35.18
N TRP A 236 -27.72 -4.10 -34.43
CA TRP A 236 -26.81 -5.19 -34.78
C TRP A 236 -27.60 -6.45 -35.07
N GLY A 237 -27.28 -7.11 -36.19
CA GLY A 237 -27.88 -8.36 -36.57
C GLY A 237 -26.82 -9.34 -37.05
N SER A 238 -26.94 -10.60 -36.66
CA SER A 238 -26.06 -11.65 -37.17
C SER A 238 -26.83 -12.91 -37.53
N ARG A 239 -26.30 -13.64 -38.51
CA ARG A 239 -26.74 -14.98 -38.87
C ARG A 239 -25.65 -15.98 -38.53
N THR A 240 -25.95 -16.87 -37.58
CA THR A 240 -25.06 -17.97 -37.23
C THR A 240 -25.06 -19.03 -38.33
N SER A 241 -23.87 -19.41 -38.81
CA SER A 241 -23.72 -20.46 -39.82
C SER A 241 -24.33 -21.79 -39.34
N GLY A 242 -25.26 -22.33 -40.12
CA GLY A 242 -25.96 -23.58 -39.83
C GLY A 242 -27.19 -23.47 -38.90
N GLN A 243 -27.56 -22.28 -38.42
CA GLN A 243 -28.78 -22.04 -37.65
C GLN A 243 -29.86 -21.35 -38.49
N LYS A 244 -31.13 -21.54 -38.10
CA LYS A 244 -32.30 -20.91 -38.75
C LYS A 244 -32.64 -19.54 -38.14
N THR A 245 -32.23 -19.32 -36.90
CA THR A 245 -32.48 -18.14 -36.08
C THR A 245 -31.46 -17.03 -36.36
N HIS A 246 -31.92 -15.78 -36.26
CA HIS A 246 -31.08 -14.59 -36.41
C HIS A 246 -30.92 -13.95 -35.03
N SER A 247 -29.69 -13.59 -34.67
CA SER A 247 -29.46 -12.76 -33.49
C SER A 247 -29.70 -11.30 -33.87
N TYR A 248 -30.43 -10.58 -33.03
CA TYR A 248 -30.78 -9.18 -33.23
C TYR A 248 -30.63 -8.43 -31.90
N ALA A 249 -30.04 -7.24 -31.95
CA ALA A 249 -29.95 -6.33 -30.83
C ALA A 249 -30.15 -4.88 -31.28
N GLU A 250 -30.95 -4.15 -30.53
CA GLU A 250 -31.22 -2.73 -30.74
C GLU A 250 -30.70 -1.96 -29.54
N CYS A 251 -29.67 -1.14 -29.76
CA CYS A 251 -28.92 -0.47 -28.70
C CYS A 251 -29.07 1.05 -28.84
N HIS A 252 -29.51 1.71 -27.78
CA HIS A 252 -29.42 3.16 -27.66
C HIS A 252 -27.99 3.53 -27.30
N LEU A 253 -27.37 4.42 -28.07
CA LEU A 253 -25.99 4.84 -27.86
C LEU A 253 -25.94 6.13 -27.04
N TYR A 254 -25.33 6.04 -25.86
CA TYR A 254 -25.03 7.18 -24.99
C TYR A 254 -23.53 7.42 -24.91
N THR A 255 -23.11 8.61 -24.52
CA THR A 255 -21.74 8.90 -24.10
C THR A 255 -21.68 8.99 -22.59
N THR A 256 -20.83 8.17 -22.00
CA THR A 256 -20.50 8.25 -20.59
C THR A 256 -19.21 9.03 -20.43
N TYR A 257 -19.23 10.05 -19.56
CA TYR A 257 -18.06 10.83 -19.17
C TYR A 257 -17.59 10.41 -17.79
N VAL A 258 -16.31 10.08 -17.66
CA VAL A 258 -15.71 9.61 -16.41
C VAL A 258 -14.43 10.37 -16.07
N ASP A 259 -14.24 10.60 -14.78
CA ASP A 259 -12.93 10.97 -14.24
C ASP A 259 -12.29 9.73 -13.64
N VAL A 260 -11.03 9.48 -14.00
CA VAL A 260 -10.32 8.26 -13.64
C VAL A 260 -9.01 8.64 -12.95
N LYS A 261 -8.79 8.08 -11.75
CA LYS A 261 -7.56 8.29 -10.98
C LYS A 261 -6.64 7.10 -11.16
N MET A 262 -5.53 7.28 -11.86
CA MET A 262 -4.51 6.26 -12.08
C MET A 262 -3.50 6.23 -10.95
N HIS A 263 -3.05 5.02 -10.62
CA HIS A 263 -1.85 4.78 -9.86
C HIS A 263 -0.84 4.05 -10.74
N CYS A 264 0.39 4.56 -10.81
CA CYS A 264 1.42 4.01 -11.66
C CYS A 264 2.70 3.74 -10.87
N GLN A 265 3.31 2.58 -11.16
CA GLN A 265 4.64 2.20 -10.72
C GLN A 265 5.54 2.17 -11.95
N GLY A 266 6.31 3.25 -12.17
CA GLY A 266 6.98 3.49 -13.44
C GLY A 266 5.95 3.63 -14.57
N THR A 267 6.07 2.84 -15.65
CA THR A 267 5.14 2.86 -16.79
C THR A 267 3.94 1.92 -16.63
N SER A 268 3.92 1.08 -15.58
CA SER A 268 2.79 0.19 -15.33
C SER A 268 1.73 0.93 -14.52
N CYS A 269 0.55 1.11 -15.12
CA CYS A 269 -0.53 1.91 -14.56
C CYS A 269 -1.78 1.06 -14.33
N SER A 270 -2.44 1.27 -13.19
CA SER A 270 -3.72 0.65 -12.85
C SER A 270 -4.71 1.67 -12.30
N PRO A 271 -6.02 1.46 -12.52
CA PRO A 271 -7.03 2.35 -12.00
C PRO A 271 -7.15 2.22 -10.48
N SER A 272 -7.08 3.35 -9.78
CA SER A 272 -7.30 3.40 -8.33
C SER A 272 -8.76 3.68 -7.98
N SER A 273 -9.34 4.67 -8.66
CA SER A 273 -10.73 5.07 -8.50
C SER A 273 -11.30 5.61 -9.80
N VAL A 274 -12.62 5.51 -9.97
CA VAL A 274 -13.37 6.05 -11.10
C VAL A 274 -14.66 6.69 -10.61
N ARG A 275 -15.13 7.74 -11.28
CA ARG A 275 -16.44 8.36 -11.06
C ARG A 275 -17.01 8.91 -12.36
N ARG A 276 -18.32 9.18 -12.40
CA ARG A 276 -18.91 9.99 -13.48
C ARG A 276 -18.42 11.43 -13.35
N SER A 277 -18.10 12.06 -14.48
CA SER A 277 -17.59 13.44 -14.48
C SER A 277 -18.71 14.39 -14.01
N PRO A 278 -18.51 15.18 -12.93
CA PRO A 278 -19.53 16.08 -12.38
C PRO A 278 -19.93 17.20 -13.36
N LYS A 279 -18.97 17.62 -14.20
CA LYS A 279 -19.17 18.63 -15.24
C LYS A 279 -19.12 17.94 -16.59
N LEU A 280 -20.28 17.60 -17.13
CA LEU A 280 -20.38 17.01 -18.46
C LEU A 280 -20.03 18.05 -19.53
N PRO A 281 -19.14 17.73 -20.49
CA PRO A 281 -18.89 18.61 -21.63
C PRO A 281 -20.15 18.81 -22.49
N ARG A 282 -20.99 17.78 -22.61
CA ARG A 282 -22.26 17.76 -23.36
C ARG A 282 -23.22 16.74 -22.77
N HIS A 283 -24.49 16.83 -23.14
CA HIS A 283 -25.49 15.82 -22.78
C HIS A 283 -25.10 14.43 -23.33
N GLY A 284 -25.30 13.37 -22.55
CA GLY A 284 -24.91 12.00 -22.90
C GLY A 284 -25.62 11.41 -24.13
N ASN A 285 -26.63 12.07 -24.70
CA ASN A 285 -27.32 11.59 -25.90
C ASN A 285 -26.57 11.97 -27.19
N TRP A 286 -25.50 12.76 -27.03
CA TRP A 286 -24.56 13.09 -28.08
C TRP A 286 -23.37 12.16 -28.03
N THR A 287 -23.06 11.53 -29.15
CA THR A 287 -21.91 10.63 -29.32
C THR A 287 -20.92 11.18 -30.33
N VAL A 288 -19.74 10.58 -30.42
CA VAL A 288 -18.75 10.93 -31.47
C VAL A 288 -19.29 10.67 -32.89
N LEU A 289 -20.28 9.78 -33.02
CA LEU A 289 -20.99 9.51 -34.27
C LEU A 289 -21.94 10.65 -34.69
N ASP A 290 -22.10 11.67 -33.84
CA ASP A 290 -22.92 12.85 -34.11
C ASP A 290 -22.10 14.07 -34.50
N ILE A 291 -20.80 13.94 -34.81
CA ILE A 291 -19.92 15.11 -35.00
C ILE A 291 -19.58 15.31 -36.49
N ARG A 292 -19.70 16.56 -36.97
CA ARG A 292 -19.33 17.00 -38.35
C ARG A 292 -20.07 16.18 -39.43
N TYR A 293 -19.37 15.68 -40.45
CA TYR A 293 -19.99 14.96 -41.58
C TYR A 293 -20.74 13.67 -41.18
N ASN A 294 -20.52 13.14 -39.97
CA ASN A 294 -21.25 11.99 -39.44
C ASN A 294 -22.71 12.31 -39.08
N PHE A 295 -23.09 13.61 -39.01
CA PHE A 295 -24.50 14.00 -38.87
C PHE A 295 -25.37 13.36 -39.96
N HIS A 296 -24.89 13.28 -41.21
CA HIS A 296 -25.68 12.77 -42.33
C HIS A 296 -25.25 11.39 -42.81
N ASN A 297 -23.94 11.09 -42.86
CA ASN A 297 -23.46 9.82 -43.42
C ASN A 297 -22.63 9.03 -42.39
N PRO A 298 -23.27 8.15 -41.58
CA PRO A 298 -22.54 7.28 -40.67
C PRO A 298 -21.82 6.12 -41.37
N GLU A 299 -21.94 6.03 -42.71
CA GLU A 299 -21.39 4.96 -43.55
C GLU A 299 -19.92 4.70 -43.29
N GLY A 300 -19.11 5.74 -43.03
CA GLY A 300 -17.69 5.57 -42.74
C GLY A 300 -17.43 4.64 -41.55
N PHE A 301 -17.99 4.94 -40.38
CA PHE A 301 -17.85 4.10 -39.20
C PHE A 301 -18.48 2.72 -39.42
N MET A 302 -19.70 2.70 -39.98
CA MET A 302 -20.48 1.47 -40.16
C MET A 302 -19.80 0.50 -41.12
N ASN A 303 -19.27 1.00 -42.24
CA ASN A 303 -18.55 0.19 -43.21
C ASN A 303 -17.29 -0.41 -42.58
N ILE A 304 -16.49 0.40 -41.87
CA ILE A 304 -15.25 -0.13 -41.28
C ILE A 304 -15.54 -1.10 -40.12
N PHE A 305 -16.58 -0.85 -39.32
CA PHE A 305 -17.00 -1.77 -38.25
C PHE A 305 -17.47 -3.11 -38.84
N ALA A 306 -18.30 -3.07 -39.89
CA ALA A 306 -18.84 -4.27 -40.52
C ALA A 306 -17.79 -5.04 -41.34
N SER A 307 -16.84 -4.34 -41.96
CA SER A 307 -15.84 -4.90 -42.86
C SER A 307 -14.52 -5.28 -42.17
N MET A 308 -14.48 -5.30 -40.83
CA MET A 308 -13.25 -5.55 -40.06
C MET A 308 -12.61 -6.92 -40.37
N PHE A 309 -13.42 -7.93 -40.68
CA PHE A 309 -12.98 -9.28 -41.05
C PHE A 309 -13.63 -9.74 -42.35
N LEU A 310 -13.55 -8.89 -43.38
CA LEU A 310 -14.13 -9.17 -44.68
C LEU A 310 -13.55 -10.48 -45.28
N GLY A 311 -14.41 -11.33 -45.82
CA GLY A 311 -14.10 -12.62 -46.43
C GLY A 311 -13.83 -13.76 -45.45
N SER A 312 -13.94 -13.52 -44.13
CA SER A 312 -13.67 -14.55 -43.11
C SER A 312 -14.66 -15.72 -43.16
N ASN A 313 -15.86 -15.50 -43.67
CA ASN A 313 -16.90 -16.52 -43.80
C ASN A 313 -16.67 -17.52 -44.96
N HIS A 314 -15.80 -17.20 -45.94
CA HIS A 314 -15.58 -18.04 -47.12
C HIS A 314 -14.93 -19.39 -46.78
N SER A 315 -14.28 -19.48 -45.63
CA SER A 315 -13.73 -20.73 -45.08
C SER A 315 -14.78 -21.59 -44.33
N GLY A 316 -16.06 -21.20 -44.35
CA GLY A 316 -17.16 -21.91 -43.69
C GLY A 316 -17.38 -21.56 -42.22
N GLY A 317 -16.71 -20.52 -41.72
CA GLY A 317 -16.79 -20.02 -40.34
C GLY A 317 -17.71 -18.80 -40.15
N GLN A 318 -17.91 -18.40 -38.90
CA GLN A 318 -18.53 -17.12 -38.56
C GLN A 318 -17.53 -15.96 -38.59
N THR A 319 -18.01 -14.74 -38.83
CA THR A 319 -17.20 -13.53 -38.73
C THR A 319 -16.68 -13.37 -37.28
N PRO A 320 -15.37 -13.16 -37.06
CA PRO A 320 -14.78 -13.08 -35.72
C PRO A 320 -15.39 -12.04 -34.76
N THR A 321 -15.97 -10.96 -35.28
CA THR A 321 -16.74 -9.99 -34.46
C THR A 321 -18.00 -10.60 -33.87
N VAL A 322 -18.69 -11.48 -34.61
CA VAL A 322 -19.86 -12.24 -34.13
C VAL A 322 -19.42 -13.27 -33.10
N VAL A 323 -18.32 -13.99 -33.38
CA VAL A 323 -17.75 -14.98 -32.44
C VAL A 323 -17.31 -14.30 -31.15
N TYR A 324 -16.66 -13.14 -31.21
CA TYR A 324 -16.25 -12.38 -30.02
C TYR A 324 -17.44 -12.00 -29.12
N LEU A 325 -18.56 -11.59 -29.71
CA LEU A 325 -19.78 -11.29 -28.96
C LEU A 325 -20.32 -12.54 -28.26
N ALA A 326 -20.20 -13.73 -28.84
CA ALA A 326 -20.61 -15.00 -28.25
C ALA A 326 -19.61 -15.54 -27.20
N ASP A 327 -18.32 -15.60 -27.56
CA ASP A 327 -17.21 -16.08 -26.77
C ASP A 327 -15.92 -15.28 -27.09
N PRO A 328 -15.54 -14.32 -26.23
CA PRO A 328 -14.44 -13.40 -26.51
C PRO A 328 -13.06 -14.09 -26.49
N PHE A 329 -12.93 -15.25 -25.86
CA PHE A 329 -11.64 -15.97 -25.74
C PHE A 329 -11.38 -16.90 -26.93
N SER A 330 -12.41 -17.15 -27.74
CA SER A 330 -12.39 -18.09 -28.85
C SER A 330 -12.65 -17.39 -30.19
N ALA A 331 -12.33 -16.11 -30.32
CA ALA A 331 -12.76 -15.27 -31.46
C ALA A 331 -12.39 -15.82 -32.86
N LEU A 332 -11.40 -16.73 -32.96
CA LEU A 332 -10.98 -17.39 -34.22
C LEU A 332 -11.52 -18.82 -34.41
N LEU A 333 -12.23 -19.39 -33.43
CA LEU A 333 -12.79 -20.74 -33.53
C LEU A 333 -14.02 -20.74 -34.43
N ALA A 334 -13.79 -21.04 -35.71
CA ALA A 334 -14.82 -21.12 -36.76
C ALA A 334 -15.99 -22.08 -36.45
N LYS A 335 -15.83 -23.00 -35.48
CA LYS A 335 -16.85 -23.99 -35.08
C LYS A 335 -17.77 -23.51 -33.94
N ASN A 336 -17.54 -22.34 -33.35
CA ASN A 336 -18.45 -21.84 -32.30
C ASN A 336 -19.80 -21.47 -32.93
N LYS A 337 -20.87 -22.14 -32.48
CA LYS A 337 -22.25 -21.95 -32.97
C LYS A 337 -23.15 -21.26 -31.93
N THR A 338 -22.56 -20.75 -30.85
CA THR A 338 -23.30 -20.02 -29.83
C THR A 338 -23.88 -18.76 -30.44
N GLU A 339 -25.18 -18.55 -30.26
CA GLU A 339 -25.86 -17.36 -30.78
C GLU A 339 -25.70 -16.21 -29.78
N PRO A 340 -25.18 -15.03 -30.19
CA PRO A 340 -25.08 -13.89 -29.27
C PRO A 340 -26.42 -13.47 -28.63
N ALA A 341 -27.55 -13.76 -29.28
CA ALA A 341 -28.88 -13.51 -28.72
C ALA A 341 -29.23 -14.35 -27.49
N SER A 342 -28.53 -15.46 -27.22
CA SER A 342 -28.75 -16.26 -26.01
C SER A 342 -28.06 -15.70 -24.77
N LEU A 343 -27.28 -14.62 -24.90
CA LEU A 343 -26.53 -14.02 -23.81
C LEU A 343 -27.38 -13.01 -23.02
N PRO A 344 -27.08 -12.78 -21.74
CA PRO A 344 -27.67 -11.67 -20.98
C PRO A 344 -27.39 -10.32 -21.67
N HIS A 345 -28.37 -9.41 -21.68
CA HIS A 345 -28.23 -8.09 -22.30
C HIS A 345 -26.98 -7.35 -21.81
N ALA A 346 -26.74 -7.37 -20.49
CA ALA A 346 -25.56 -6.78 -19.87
C ALA A 346 -24.23 -7.26 -20.49
N THR A 347 -24.11 -8.55 -20.77
CA THR A 347 -22.91 -9.13 -21.38
C THR A 347 -22.76 -8.67 -22.83
N LEU A 348 -23.87 -8.62 -23.56
CA LEU A 348 -23.89 -8.18 -24.96
C LEU A 348 -23.54 -6.69 -25.08
N GLU A 349 -24.09 -5.84 -24.21
CA GLU A 349 -23.76 -4.41 -24.09
C GLU A 349 -22.28 -4.19 -23.83
N THR A 350 -21.71 -4.88 -22.84
CA THR A 350 -20.27 -4.74 -22.50
C THR A 350 -19.39 -5.15 -23.68
N ARG A 351 -19.67 -6.30 -24.31
CA ARG A 351 -18.87 -6.78 -25.46
C ARG A 351 -19.06 -5.91 -26.70
N LEU A 352 -20.24 -5.35 -26.91
CA LEU A 352 -20.49 -4.41 -28.00
C LEU A 352 -19.77 -3.07 -27.73
N SER A 353 -19.80 -2.59 -26.49
CA SER A 353 -19.03 -1.43 -26.03
C SER A 353 -17.54 -1.62 -26.31
N HIS A 354 -17.00 -2.81 -26.00
CA HIS A 354 -15.62 -3.15 -26.32
C HIS A 354 -15.29 -2.96 -27.81
N LEU A 355 -16.12 -3.50 -28.71
CA LEU A 355 -15.89 -3.42 -30.16
C LEU A 355 -16.04 -1.99 -30.66
N ILE A 356 -17.12 -1.29 -30.30
CA ILE A 356 -17.40 0.08 -30.74
C ILE A 356 -16.31 1.03 -30.25
N ASN A 357 -15.97 1.02 -28.97
CA ASN A 357 -15.00 1.97 -28.42
C ASN A 357 -13.58 1.68 -28.89
N SER A 358 -13.19 0.41 -29.02
CA SER A 358 -11.87 0.06 -29.57
C SER A 358 -11.72 0.55 -31.00
N GLN A 359 -12.77 0.38 -31.80
CA GLN A 359 -12.83 0.88 -33.16
C GLN A 359 -12.72 2.40 -33.22
N LEU A 360 -13.49 3.10 -32.38
CA LEU A 360 -13.47 4.56 -32.32
C LEU A 360 -12.08 5.08 -31.93
N LEU A 361 -11.41 4.48 -30.94
CA LEU A 361 -10.05 4.84 -30.55
C LEU A 361 -9.03 4.58 -31.67
N LEU A 362 -9.09 3.43 -32.33
CA LEU A 362 -8.20 3.09 -33.44
C LEU A 362 -8.44 3.95 -34.68
N SER A 363 -9.66 4.44 -34.87
CA SER A 363 -9.98 5.39 -35.94
C SER A 363 -9.35 6.77 -35.70
N ILE A 364 -8.80 7.03 -34.51
CA ILE A 364 -8.20 8.32 -34.19
C ILE A 364 -6.86 8.49 -34.93
N HIS A 365 -5.86 7.73 -34.51
CA HIS A 365 -4.60 7.61 -35.22
C HIS A 365 -4.04 6.21 -34.93
N PRO A 366 -4.24 5.23 -35.84
CA PRO A 366 -3.97 3.83 -35.53
C PRO A 366 -2.49 3.57 -35.23
N GLY A 367 -1.58 4.30 -35.90
CA GLY A 367 -0.15 4.19 -35.65
C GLY A 367 0.24 4.65 -34.24
N ASP A 368 -0.41 5.70 -33.73
CA ASP A 368 -0.08 6.25 -32.41
C ASP A 368 -0.59 5.31 -31.31
N VAL A 369 -1.84 4.87 -31.45
CA VAL A 369 -2.46 3.92 -30.51
C VAL A 369 -1.72 2.58 -30.53
N ALA A 370 -1.21 2.13 -31.68
CA ALA A 370 -0.45 0.89 -31.80
C ALA A 370 1.04 1.01 -31.40
N GLY A 371 1.40 2.02 -30.59
CA GLY A 371 2.74 2.18 -30.02
C GLY A 371 3.63 3.23 -30.69
N GLY A 372 3.14 3.90 -31.73
CA GLY A 372 3.85 5.00 -32.41
C GLY A 372 3.65 6.37 -31.76
N PHE A 373 2.92 6.47 -30.64
CA PHE A 373 2.66 7.75 -30.01
C PHE A 373 3.93 8.32 -29.37
N THR A 374 4.35 9.50 -29.83
CA THR A 374 5.53 10.22 -29.33
C THR A 374 5.14 11.61 -28.84
N LYS A 375 6.07 12.29 -28.15
CA LYS A 375 5.86 13.68 -27.71
C LYS A 375 5.68 14.67 -28.87
N GLU A 376 6.17 14.33 -30.06
CA GLU A 376 6.15 15.21 -31.25
C GLU A 376 4.75 15.27 -31.89
N ASN A 377 3.98 14.18 -31.79
CA ASN A 377 2.64 14.06 -32.38
C ASN A 377 1.50 14.37 -31.37
N ALA A 378 1.83 14.91 -30.20
CA ALA A 378 0.91 15.00 -29.07
C ALA A 378 0.42 16.41 -28.76
N ASN A 379 -0.79 16.50 -28.20
CA ASN A 379 -1.31 17.71 -27.57
C ASN A 379 -1.04 17.68 -26.06
N ASN A 380 -0.49 18.78 -25.53
CA ASN A 380 -0.20 18.92 -24.11
C ASN A 380 -1.47 19.24 -23.32
N LEU A 381 -1.85 18.36 -22.40
CA LEU A 381 -2.88 18.60 -21.39
C LEU A 381 -2.22 18.81 -20.02
N PRO A 382 -2.45 19.95 -19.34
CA PRO A 382 -1.99 20.13 -17.98
C PRO A 382 -2.78 19.23 -17.04
N ILE A 383 -2.10 18.33 -16.33
CA ILE A 383 -2.68 17.40 -15.36
C ILE A 383 -1.98 17.58 -14.00
N SER A 384 -2.75 17.49 -12.92
CA SER A 384 -2.20 17.40 -11.56
C SER A 384 -1.58 16.02 -11.36
N LEU A 385 -0.26 15.95 -11.44
CA LEU A 385 0.53 14.78 -11.11
C LEU A 385 0.89 14.83 -9.62
N VAL A 386 0.38 13.87 -8.86
CA VAL A 386 0.74 13.70 -7.45
C VAL A 386 1.86 12.68 -7.38
N LYS A 387 3.08 13.16 -7.11
CA LYS A 387 4.24 12.34 -6.84
C LYS A 387 4.21 11.85 -5.40
N MET A 388 4.57 10.58 -5.20
CA MET A 388 4.68 9.97 -3.87
C MET A 388 6.15 9.75 -3.53
N ASP A 389 6.69 10.55 -2.62
CA ASP A 389 8.03 10.37 -2.08
C ASP A 389 7.96 9.81 -0.66
N THR A 390 8.85 8.87 -0.34
CA THR A 390 9.04 8.41 1.04
C THR A 390 9.99 9.36 1.75
N ILE A 391 9.46 10.22 2.63
CA ILE A 391 10.27 11.10 3.46
C ILE A 391 10.46 10.49 4.85
N VAL A 392 11.63 10.70 5.44
CA VAL A 392 11.91 10.24 6.79
C VAL A 392 11.48 11.32 7.77
N ARG A 393 10.43 11.06 8.55
CA ARG A 393 9.95 11.99 9.57
C ARG A 393 10.53 11.63 10.93
N CYS A 394 11.12 12.62 11.59
CA CYS A 394 11.72 12.45 12.91
C CYS A 394 10.76 12.99 13.99
N ASN A 395 10.42 12.18 15.00
CA ASN A 395 9.60 12.60 16.12
C ASN A 395 10.50 13.17 17.23
N THR A 396 10.42 14.48 17.44
CA THR A 396 11.25 15.21 18.41
C THR A 396 11.05 14.73 19.84
N ILE A 397 9.83 14.36 20.24
CA ILE A 397 9.54 13.88 21.60
C ILE A 397 10.25 12.56 21.85
N TRP A 398 10.07 11.58 20.95
CA TRP A 398 10.74 10.29 21.08
C TRP A 398 12.26 10.40 20.97
N LEU A 399 12.77 11.29 20.09
CA LEU A 399 14.21 11.57 20.00
C LEU A 399 14.77 12.09 21.32
N VAL A 400 14.10 13.06 21.95
CA VAL A 400 14.52 13.61 23.25
C VAL A 400 14.51 12.52 24.33
N ILE A 401 13.51 11.64 24.34
CA ILE A 401 13.42 10.53 25.30
C ILE A 401 14.60 9.56 25.11
N VAL A 402 14.95 9.19 23.87
CA VAL A 402 16.12 8.33 23.60
C VAL A 402 17.38 9.01 24.08
N LEU A 403 17.61 10.27 23.70
CA LEU A 403 18.81 11.01 24.08
C LEU A 403 18.95 11.15 25.61
N ALA A 404 17.85 11.45 26.31
CA ALA A 404 17.83 11.54 27.76
C ALA A 404 18.15 10.18 28.41
N SER A 405 17.54 9.08 27.92
CA SER A 405 17.79 7.74 28.46
C SER A 405 19.24 7.29 28.23
N SER A 406 19.82 7.59 27.06
CA SER A 406 21.23 7.33 26.75
C SER A 406 22.18 8.17 27.61
N ALA A 407 21.86 9.43 27.89
CA ALA A 407 22.66 10.30 28.74
C ALA A 407 22.69 9.81 30.20
N VAL A 408 21.55 9.35 30.73
CA VAL A 408 21.48 8.73 32.06
C VAL A 408 22.33 7.46 32.10
N LEU A 409 22.20 6.59 31.09
CA LEU A 409 22.99 5.36 31.01
C LEU A 409 24.50 5.63 30.96
N PHE A 410 24.91 6.63 30.18
CA PHE A 410 26.30 7.07 30.12
C PHE A 410 26.80 7.60 31.46
N GLY A 411 25.98 8.40 32.17
CA GLY A 411 26.28 8.87 33.52
C GLY A 411 26.45 7.73 34.54
N VAL A 412 25.58 6.72 34.49
CA VAL A 412 25.68 5.52 35.34
C VAL A 412 26.96 4.74 35.04
N ALA A 413 27.31 4.58 33.76
CA ALA A 413 28.54 3.91 33.35
C ALA A 413 29.80 4.65 33.85
N LEU A 414 29.83 5.98 33.72
CA LEU A 414 30.93 6.80 34.23
C LEU A 414 31.04 6.72 35.76
N ALA A 415 29.91 6.81 36.47
CA ALA A 415 29.89 6.71 37.91
C ALA A 415 30.40 5.33 38.39
N ALA A 416 29.96 4.25 37.73
CA ALA A 416 30.45 2.90 38.00
C ALA A 416 31.96 2.79 37.75
N MET A 417 32.46 3.35 36.65
CA MET A 417 33.90 3.38 36.36
C MET A 417 34.70 4.09 37.47
N VAL A 418 34.26 5.29 37.89
CA VAL A 418 34.92 6.05 38.96
C VAL A 418 34.88 5.28 40.29
N VAL A 419 33.76 4.64 40.61
CA VAL A 419 33.64 3.81 41.81
C VAL A 419 34.57 2.61 41.73
N ARG A 420 34.65 1.93 40.58
CA ARG A 420 35.55 0.79 40.37
C ARG A 420 37.02 1.13 40.62
N PHE A 421 37.46 2.35 40.27
CA PHE A 421 38.82 2.82 40.60
C PHE A 421 39.04 3.07 42.09
N LYS A 422 37.99 3.29 42.88
CA LYS A 422 38.04 3.46 44.34
C LYS A 422 37.85 2.16 45.10
N THR A 423 37.26 1.15 44.48
CA THR A 423 37.04 -0.16 45.10
C THR A 423 38.36 -0.95 45.14
N MET A 424 38.83 -1.29 46.34
CA MET A 424 40.09 -2.05 46.54
C MET A 424 39.86 -3.54 46.79
N VAL A 425 38.62 -3.89 47.12
CA VAL A 425 38.20 -5.26 47.45
C VAL A 425 37.87 -6.01 46.16
N PRO A 426 38.18 -7.32 46.05
CA PRO A 426 37.82 -8.11 44.88
C PRO A 426 36.31 -8.18 44.66
N ASP A 427 35.90 -8.22 43.39
CA ASP A 427 34.49 -8.35 43.03
C ASP A 427 34.03 -9.82 43.17
N VAL A 428 33.51 -10.17 44.35
CA VAL A 428 33.08 -11.52 44.70
C VAL A 428 31.54 -11.66 44.77
N LEU A 429 30.80 -10.56 44.58
CA LEU A 429 29.34 -10.55 44.71
C LEU A 429 28.66 -11.29 43.54
N GLY A 430 27.84 -12.28 43.88
CA GLY A 430 27.13 -13.12 42.89
C GLY A 430 27.97 -14.27 42.33
N SER A 431 29.14 -14.56 42.91
CA SER A 431 29.95 -15.74 42.61
C SER A 431 30.01 -16.68 43.82
N LEU A 432 30.21 -17.98 43.58
CA LEU A 432 30.50 -18.97 44.63
C LEU A 432 31.78 -18.63 45.41
N ALA A 433 32.65 -17.77 44.85
CA ALA A 433 33.84 -17.26 45.50
C ALA A 433 33.54 -16.58 46.85
N LEU A 434 32.37 -15.94 47.02
CA LEU A 434 31.98 -15.35 48.30
C LEU A 434 31.82 -16.40 49.41
N GLY A 435 31.36 -17.60 49.06
CA GLY A 435 31.26 -18.73 50.01
C GLY A 435 32.61 -19.37 50.35
N MET A 436 33.65 -19.10 49.55
CA MET A 436 35.01 -19.57 49.77
C MET A 436 35.87 -18.59 50.57
N LEU A 437 35.38 -17.36 50.79
CA LEU A 437 36.03 -16.42 51.71
C LEU A 437 35.81 -16.85 53.16
N ASP A 438 36.77 -16.50 54.01
CA ASP A 438 36.58 -16.58 55.46
C ASP A 438 35.39 -15.69 55.85
N ASN A 439 34.37 -16.31 56.44
CA ASN A 439 33.13 -15.65 56.84
C ASN A 439 33.09 -15.55 58.36
N ARG A 440 33.43 -14.38 58.93
CA ARG A 440 33.32 -14.13 60.38
C ARG A 440 31.95 -13.55 60.71
N CYS A 441 30.92 -14.36 60.45
CA CYS A 441 29.51 -14.01 60.65
C CYS A 441 28.82 -14.92 61.70
N ASP A 442 29.60 -15.66 62.51
CA ASP A 442 29.11 -16.72 63.41
C ASP A 442 28.13 -16.24 64.48
N GLY A 443 28.13 -14.95 64.83
CA GLY A 443 27.18 -14.37 65.79
C GLY A 443 25.79 -14.08 65.22
N ILE A 444 25.54 -14.27 63.92
CA ILE A 444 24.22 -14.05 63.32
C ILE A 444 23.36 -15.32 63.47
N LYS A 445 22.49 -15.35 64.48
CA LYS A 445 21.55 -16.48 64.67
C LYS A 445 20.57 -16.60 63.50
N HIS A 446 20.56 -17.75 62.83
CA HIS A 446 19.67 -18.00 61.71
C HIS A 446 19.27 -19.47 61.55
N SER A 447 18.06 -19.71 61.05
CA SER A 447 17.60 -21.05 60.70
C SER A 447 18.23 -21.51 59.40
N SER A 448 18.72 -22.75 59.36
CA SER A 448 19.21 -23.41 58.14
C SER A 448 18.09 -23.80 57.17
N PHE A 449 16.85 -23.91 57.68
CA PHE A 449 15.66 -24.27 56.87
C PHE A 449 15.05 -23.08 56.13
N MET A 450 15.40 -21.85 56.52
CA MET A 450 14.82 -20.63 55.95
C MET A 450 15.39 -20.38 54.54
N ALA A 451 14.51 -20.09 53.58
CA ALA A 451 14.91 -19.76 52.22
C ALA A 451 15.79 -18.50 52.19
N GLY A 452 16.65 -18.39 51.17
CA GLY A 452 17.64 -17.31 51.08
C GLY A 452 17.01 -15.92 51.07
N ASP A 453 15.90 -15.75 50.35
CA ASP A 453 15.16 -14.50 50.28
C ASP A 453 14.49 -14.12 51.62
N GLU A 454 13.86 -15.08 52.30
CA GLU A 454 13.31 -14.87 53.65
C GLU A 454 14.41 -14.53 54.67
N LYS A 455 15.58 -15.16 54.52
CA LYS A 455 16.76 -14.92 55.35
C LYS A 455 17.28 -13.50 55.17
N MET A 456 17.40 -13.04 53.93
CA MET A 456 17.88 -11.69 53.61
C MET A 456 16.88 -10.61 54.04
N ALA A 457 15.58 -10.86 53.91
CA ALA A 457 14.54 -9.96 54.41
C ALA A 457 14.60 -9.80 55.94
N LYS A 458 14.85 -10.88 56.68
CA LYS A 458 14.97 -10.84 58.15
C LYS A 458 16.28 -10.19 58.63
N MET A 459 17.35 -10.28 57.83
CA MET A 459 18.68 -9.75 58.16
C MET A 459 18.97 -8.39 57.54
N GLN A 460 17.98 -7.75 56.93
CA GLN A 460 18.16 -6.53 56.14
C GLN A 460 18.87 -5.40 56.90
N ASP A 461 18.73 -5.33 58.23
CA ASP A 461 19.33 -4.28 59.07
C ASP A 461 20.73 -4.61 59.60
N VAL A 462 21.21 -5.85 59.42
CA VAL A 462 22.55 -6.25 59.86
C VAL A 462 23.59 -5.53 59.01
N LYS A 463 24.58 -4.91 59.66
CA LYS A 463 25.71 -4.26 58.98
C LYS A 463 26.79 -5.30 58.68
N VAL A 464 27.25 -5.34 57.45
CA VAL A 464 28.34 -6.21 56.99
C VAL A 464 29.40 -5.38 56.27
N MET A 465 30.64 -5.82 56.37
CA MET A 465 31.80 -5.22 55.72
C MET A 465 32.70 -6.29 55.13
N LEU A 466 33.23 -6.04 53.94
CA LEU A 466 34.30 -6.85 53.35
C LEU A 466 35.61 -6.09 53.50
N GLY A 467 36.50 -6.60 54.36
CA GLY A 467 37.68 -5.87 54.81
C GLY A 467 38.78 -6.79 55.34
N ASP A 468 39.89 -6.18 55.77
CA ASP A 468 41.03 -6.89 56.34
C ASP A 468 40.76 -7.21 57.81
N VAL A 469 40.67 -8.49 58.16
CA VAL A 469 40.46 -8.93 59.56
C VAL A 469 41.75 -9.05 60.36
N GLU A 470 42.90 -8.94 59.71
CA GLU A 470 44.21 -8.98 60.33
C GLU A 470 45.00 -7.72 59.91
N PRO A 471 44.51 -6.51 60.25
CA PRO A 471 45.09 -5.25 59.76
C PRO A 471 46.55 -5.06 60.18
N HIS A 472 46.94 -5.61 61.35
CA HIS A 472 48.27 -5.51 61.92
C HIS A 472 49.25 -6.61 61.48
N ALA A 473 48.80 -7.65 60.77
CA ALA A 473 49.67 -8.70 60.25
C ALA A 473 50.38 -8.26 58.96
N GLU A 474 51.59 -8.77 58.68
CA GLU A 474 52.33 -8.48 57.44
C GLU A 474 51.59 -8.98 56.18
N ILE A 475 50.89 -10.11 56.29
CA ILE A 475 49.98 -10.64 55.28
C ILE A 475 48.57 -10.49 55.83
N GLY A 476 47.73 -9.72 55.14
CA GLY A 476 46.34 -9.48 55.55
C GLY A 476 45.43 -10.63 55.13
N ARG A 477 44.20 -10.65 55.66
CA ARG A 477 43.18 -11.61 55.26
C ARG A 477 41.86 -10.91 54.99
N ILE A 478 41.32 -11.08 53.77
CA ILE A 478 40.04 -10.48 53.39
C ILE A 478 38.92 -11.44 53.79
N ALA A 479 37.99 -10.95 54.61
CA ALA A 479 36.88 -11.73 55.10
C ALA A 479 35.59 -10.89 55.15
N LEU A 480 34.45 -11.55 54.94
CA LEU A 480 33.15 -10.94 55.17
C LEU A 480 32.86 -10.97 56.67
N THR A 481 32.65 -9.79 57.26
CA THR A 481 32.49 -9.64 58.70
C THR A 481 31.28 -8.81 59.07
N VAL A 482 30.75 -9.10 60.26
CA VAL A 482 29.89 -8.16 60.99
C VAL A 482 30.80 -7.38 61.95
N PRO A 483 30.81 -6.04 61.92
CA PRO A 483 31.58 -5.26 62.87
C PRO A 483 31.01 -5.48 64.28
N MET A 484 31.66 -6.34 65.06
CA MET A 484 31.40 -6.61 66.47
C MET A 484 32.42 -5.85 67.33
N GLU A 485 32.12 -5.60 68.61
CA GLU A 485 33.00 -4.83 69.52
C GLU A 485 34.42 -5.44 69.64
N ASP A 486 34.56 -6.76 69.46
CA ASP A 486 35.82 -7.50 69.65
C ASP A 486 36.64 -7.72 68.37
N VAL A 487 36.17 -7.27 67.19
CA VAL A 487 36.84 -7.52 65.89
C VAL A 487 37.19 -6.22 65.19
N VAL A 488 38.48 -5.87 65.17
CA VAL A 488 39.01 -4.71 64.43
C VAL A 488 39.11 -5.04 62.94
N VAL A 489 38.22 -4.47 62.14
CA VAL A 489 38.21 -4.65 60.67
C VAL A 489 38.85 -3.42 60.01
N GLY A 490 39.99 -3.63 59.36
CA GLY A 490 40.68 -2.61 58.58
C GLY A 490 40.14 -2.47 57.15
N LYS A 491 40.34 -1.29 56.55
CA LYS A 491 40.15 -1.15 55.10
C LYS A 491 41.29 -1.84 54.37
N VAL A 492 40.97 -2.51 53.25
CA VAL A 492 41.97 -3.13 52.36
C VAL A 492 42.93 -2.08 51.82
N GLN A 493 44.22 -2.37 51.85
CA GLN A 493 45.31 -1.50 51.42
C GLN A 493 45.90 -1.99 50.10
N ARG A 494 46.30 -1.07 49.22
CA ARG A 494 46.74 -1.39 47.86
C ARG A 494 48.11 -2.08 47.79
N ASP A 495 48.99 -1.81 48.76
CA ASP A 495 50.38 -2.27 48.78
C ASP A 495 50.64 -3.39 49.80
N LYS A 496 49.57 -4.05 50.30
CA LYS A 496 49.63 -5.15 51.27
C LYS A 496 49.27 -6.48 50.58
N PHE A 497 49.99 -7.54 50.89
CA PHE A 497 49.68 -8.88 50.38
C PHE A 497 48.53 -9.51 51.19
N TYR A 498 47.61 -10.18 50.49
CA TYR A 498 46.46 -10.88 51.06
C TYR A 498 46.51 -12.36 50.66
N ARG A 499 46.22 -13.25 51.62
CA ARG A 499 46.19 -14.71 51.40
C ARG A 499 44.78 -15.26 51.29
#